data_AF-A0A662KE22-F1
#
_entry.id   AF-A0A662KE22-F1
#
_cell.length_a   1.000
_cell.length_b   1.000
_cell.length_c   1.000
_cell.angle_alpha   90.00
_cell.angle_beta   90.00
_cell.angle_gamma   90.00
#
_symmetry.space_group_name_H-M   'P 1'
#
loop_
_entity.id
_entity.type
_entity.pdbx_description
1 polymer ?
#
loop_
_entity_poly.entity_id
_entity_poly.type
_entity_poly.pdbx_seq_one_letter_code
_entity_poly.pdbx_strand_id
1 'polypeptide(L)'
;MKMEMTEEEIAELLNKNPHLKKYLEKVESKVGRPKFYKKLPADLKGEKFPNVIYQTKGNVFIHVYRTRDMDTTEYHAIEPTLSKEEEKKKEKIMELMYERACLKEDVKSKEDLKKAIKEILNEVTVVVDKPEKVKKGFFGRFRPSKIEVTREEKERIEYTITKDIVGGGPLESFIRDPYIEDVHVITGEKIHLVHKMFEMVRTNIEIEKDWAYTFSQEFSEKIGSPVSEGQPIADGTLPDGSRVN
;
A
#
# COMPACT_ATOMS: atom_id res chain seq x y z
N MET A 1 -9.42 -25.51 13.62
CA MET A 1 -8.19 -25.22 12.83
C MET A 1 -7.23 -24.47 13.73
N LYS A 2 -5.94 -24.82 13.73
CA LYS A 2 -4.92 -23.99 14.38
C LYS A 2 -4.87 -22.64 13.67
N MET A 3 -5.07 -21.56 14.42
CA MET A 3 -5.07 -20.19 13.89
C MET A 3 -3.64 -19.64 13.73
N GLU A 4 -2.72 -20.14 14.55
CA GLU A 4 -1.27 -19.88 14.48
C GLU A 4 -0.61 -20.73 13.39
N MET A 5 0.31 -20.12 12.65
CA MET A 5 1.04 -20.75 11.55
C MET A 5 2.20 -21.60 12.06
N THR A 6 2.54 -22.68 11.35
CA THR A 6 3.76 -23.47 11.65
C THR A 6 5.01 -22.80 11.07
N GLU A 7 6.20 -23.19 11.55
CA GLU A 7 7.46 -22.67 11.02
C GLU A 7 7.65 -22.98 9.53
N GLU A 8 7.14 -24.12 9.03
CA GLU A 8 7.16 -24.43 7.60
C GLU A 8 6.26 -23.47 6.80
N GLU A 9 5.07 -23.17 7.32
CA GLU A 9 4.14 -22.21 6.68
C GLU A 9 4.73 -20.79 6.68
N ILE A 10 5.39 -20.39 7.77
CA ILE A 10 6.08 -19.10 7.87
C ILE A 10 7.23 -19.04 6.86
N ALA A 11 8.06 -20.09 6.77
CA ALA A 11 9.17 -20.15 5.82
C ALA A 11 8.68 -20.02 4.36
N GLU A 12 7.60 -20.70 4.00
CA GLU A 12 6.98 -20.57 2.68
C GLU A 12 6.48 -19.14 2.42
N LEU A 13 5.84 -18.54 3.43
CA LEU A 13 5.32 -17.17 3.35
C LEU A 13 6.45 -16.15 3.11
N LEU A 14 7.57 -16.28 3.83
CA LEU A 14 8.73 -15.39 3.69
C LEU A 14 9.45 -15.56 2.35
N ASN A 15 9.50 -16.77 1.81
CA ASN A 15 10.08 -17.02 0.49
C ASN A 15 9.25 -16.38 -0.63
N LYS A 16 7.92 -16.38 -0.51
CA LYS A 16 7.03 -15.75 -1.49
C LYS A 16 6.94 -14.22 -1.35
N ASN A 17 7.31 -13.66 -0.20
CA ASN A 17 7.13 -12.25 0.13
C ASN A 17 8.44 -11.61 0.63
N PRO A 18 9.34 -11.20 -0.30
CA PRO A 18 10.63 -10.62 0.08
C PRO A 18 10.52 -9.36 0.95
N HIS A 19 9.47 -8.55 0.77
CA HIS A 19 9.21 -7.35 1.59
C HIS A 19 8.91 -7.70 3.04
N LEU A 20 8.15 -8.77 3.30
CA LEU A 20 7.87 -9.27 4.64
C LEU A 20 9.15 -9.77 5.31
N LYS A 21 9.98 -10.53 4.59
CA LYS A 21 11.27 -11.01 5.09
C LYS A 21 12.18 -9.84 5.48
N LYS A 22 12.35 -8.87 4.58
CA LYS A 22 13.15 -7.66 4.83
C LYS A 22 12.63 -6.83 6.02
N TYR A 23 11.32 -6.83 6.23
CA TYR A 23 10.71 -6.18 7.39
C TYR A 23 11.03 -6.92 8.69
N LEU A 24 10.88 -8.25 8.71
CA LEU A 24 11.20 -9.08 9.88
C LEU A 24 12.65 -8.92 10.34
N GLU A 25 13.59 -8.99 9.40
CA GLU A 25 15.04 -8.82 9.68
C GLU A 25 15.34 -7.51 10.43
N LYS A 26 14.54 -6.46 10.22
CA LYS A 26 14.70 -5.17 10.88
C LYS A 26 13.99 -5.08 12.23
N VAL A 27 12.84 -5.73 12.38
CA VAL A 27 11.96 -5.54 13.55
C VAL A 27 12.22 -6.57 14.65
N GLU A 28 12.63 -7.80 14.30
CA GLU A 28 12.81 -8.90 15.27
C GLU A 28 13.83 -8.53 16.36
N SER A 29 14.89 -7.79 16.00
CA SER A 29 15.89 -7.30 16.96
C SER A 29 15.34 -6.32 17.99
N LYS A 30 14.23 -5.63 17.68
CA LYS A 30 13.62 -4.59 18.52
C LYS A 30 12.50 -5.12 19.40
N VAL A 31 11.67 -6.00 18.85
CA VAL A 31 10.41 -6.41 19.51
C VAL A 31 10.35 -7.91 19.80
N GLY A 32 11.36 -8.68 19.39
CA GLY A 32 11.34 -10.14 19.40
C GLY A 32 10.61 -10.73 18.20
N ARG A 33 10.65 -12.06 18.07
CA ARG A 33 10.02 -12.79 16.95
C ARG A 33 8.48 -12.74 17.06
N PRO A 34 7.76 -12.17 16.08
CA PRO A 34 6.30 -12.12 16.10
C PRO A 34 5.68 -13.50 15.91
N LYS A 35 4.50 -13.70 16.51
CA LYS A 35 3.66 -14.87 16.22
C LYS A 35 2.85 -14.65 14.96
N PHE A 36 2.81 -15.65 14.08
CA PHE A 36 2.10 -15.56 12.81
C PHE A 36 0.72 -16.22 12.88
N TYR A 37 -0.31 -15.50 12.42
CA TYR A 37 -1.68 -15.99 12.42
C TYR A 37 -2.31 -15.89 11.02
N LYS A 38 -3.03 -16.93 10.61
CA LYS A 38 -3.89 -16.88 9.41
C LYS A 38 -5.14 -16.06 9.66
N LYS A 39 -5.62 -16.07 10.91
CA LYS A 39 -6.76 -15.31 11.43
C LYS A 39 -6.46 -15.02 12.90
N LEU A 40 -6.65 -13.79 13.34
CA LEU A 40 -6.45 -13.44 14.75
C LEU A 40 -7.43 -14.21 15.64
N PRO A 41 -6.95 -14.98 16.62
CA PRO A 41 -7.81 -15.64 17.60
C PRO A 41 -8.39 -14.61 18.59
N ALA A 42 -9.55 -14.93 19.15
CA ALA A 42 -10.32 -14.02 20.00
C ALA A 42 -9.67 -13.75 21.37
N ASP A 43 -8.78 -14.63 21.82
CA ASP A 43 -8.02 -14.52 23.07
C ASP A 43 -6.95 -13.42 23.03
N LEU A 44 -6.56 -12.94 21.84
CA LEU A 44 -5.70 -11.76 21.71
C LEU A 44 -6.41 -10.45 22.10
N LYS A 45 -7.74 -10.47 22.23
CA LYS A 45 -8.48 -9.26 22.61
C LYS A 45 -8.05 -8.82 24.00
N GLY A 46 -7.54 -7.58 24.10
CA GLY A 46 -7.04 -7.02 25.35
C GLY A 46 -5.63 -7.47 25.74
N GLU A 47 -4.89 -8.17 24.87
CA GLU A 47 -3.46 -8.39 25.05
C GLU A 47 -2.74 -7.04 25.15
N LYS A 48 -1.99 -6.83 26.23
CA LYS A 48 -1.34 -5.55 26.54
C LYS A 48 -0.06 -5.36 25.74
N PHE A 49 0.64 -6.44 25.43
CA PHE A 49 1.91 -6.42 24.70
C PHE A 49 1.84 -7.38 23.52
N PRO A 50 0.97 -7.10 22.53
CA PRO A 50 0.91 -7.94 21.34
C PRO A 50 2.26 -7.93 20.63
N ASN A 51 2.54 -9.01 19.91
CA ASN A 51 3.63 -9.10 18.94
C ASN A 51 3.20 -10.14 17.90
N VAL A 52 2.33 -9.73 16.99
CA VAL A 52 1.62 -10.63 16.08
C VAL A 52 1.65 -10.13 14.64
N ILE A 53 1.85 -11.05 13.70
CA ILE A 53 1.71 -10.80 12.27
C ILE A 53 0.55 -11.61 11.71
N TYR A 54 -0.28 -10.97 10.91
CA TYR A 54 -1.32 -11.65 10.13
C TYR A 54 -1.38 -11.09 8.70
N GLN A 55 -1.87 -11.91 7.79
CA GLN A 55 -2.04 -11.54 6.39
C GLN A 55 -3.44 -10.95 6.17
N THR A 56 -3.53 -9.87 5.39
CA THR A 56 -4.81 -9.34 4.91
C THR A 56 -5.08 -9.88 3.49
N LYS A 57 -5.66 -9.07 2.60
CA LYS A 57 -5.92 -9.49 1.21
C LYS A 57 -4.71 -9.23 0.32
N GLY A 58 -4.21 -10.28 -0.34
CA GLY A 58 -3.08 -10.21 -1.27
C GLY A 58 -1.73 -10.28 -0.54
N ASN A 59 -0.75 -9.50 -0.98
CA ASN A 59 0.62 -9.52 -0.44
C ASN A 59 0.84 -8.47 0.67
N VAL A 60 -0.21 -8.12 1.40
CA VAL A 60 -0.17 -7.15 2.49
C VAL A 60 -0.24 -7.90 3.82
N PHE A 61 0.69 -7.57 4.71
CA PHE A 61 0.77 -8.13 6.06
C PHE A 61 0.69 -7.02 7.08
N ILE A 62 0.11 -7.31 8.23
CA ILE A 62 0.02 -6.37 9.33
C ILE A 62 0.81 -6.94 10.50
N HIS A 63 1.68 -6.12 11.05
CA HIS A 63 2.34 -6.40 12.32
C HIS A 63 1.77 -5.48 13.38
N VAL A 64 1.11 -6.06 14.39
CA VAL A 64 0.65 -5.31 15.56
C VAL A 64 1.53 -5.67 16.73
N TYR A 65 2.17 -4.66 17.32
CA TYR A 65 3.05 -4.87 18.46
C TYR A 65 3.05 -3.74 19.47
N ARG A 66 3.40 -4.08 20.71
CA ARG A 66 3.71 -3.11 21.76
C ARG A 66 4.75 -3.70 22.71
N THR A 67 5.87 -3.02 22.89
CA THR A 67 6.86 -3.36 23.91
C THR A 67 6.58 -2.61 25.22
N ARG A 68 7.24 -3.00 26.31
CA ARG A 68 6.98 -2.43 27.64
C ARG A 68 7.37 -0.96 27.79
N ASP A 69 8.28 -0.50 26.96
CA ASP A 69 8.78 0.87 26.86
C ASP A 69 7.89 1.76 25.95
N MET A 70 6.90 1.19 25.27
CA MET A 70 5.99 1.92 24.38
C MET A 70 4.70 2.35 25.09
N ASP A 71 4.30 3.58 24.82
CA ASP A 71 3.06 4.21 25.29
C ASP A 71 1.83 3.75 24.50
N THR A 72 1.99 3.54 23.19
CA THR A 72 0.94 3.14 22.27
C THR A 72 1.23 1.81 21.59
N THR A 73 0.17 1.09 21.21
CA THR A 73 0.29 -0.07 20.33
C THR A 73 0.52 0.39 18.90
N GLU A 74 1.48 -0.22 18.22
CA GLU A 74 1.83 0.08 16.83
C GLU A 74 1.16 -0.90 15.87
N TYR A 75 0.72 -0.39 14.73
CA TYR A 75 0.16 -1.10 13.60
C TYR A 75 1.02 -0.82 12.38
N HIS A 76 1.79 -1.80 11.93
CA HIS A 76 2.64 -1.65 10.76
C HIS A 76 2.02 -2.38 9.58
N ALA A 77 1.58 -1.62 8.58
CA ALA A 77 1.27 -2.15 7.25
C ALA A 77 2.58 -2.48 6.52
N ILE A 78 2.75 -3.75 6.19
CA ILE A 78 3.93 -4.31 5.53
C ILE A 78 3.55 -4.61 4.08
N GLU A 79 3.86 -3.65 3.22
CA GLU A 79 3.60 -3.70 1.79
C GLU A 79 4.90 -3.69 0.99
N PRO A 80 4.89 -4.16 -0.27
CA PRO A 80 5.99 -3.89 -1.19
C PRO A 80 6.21 -2.38 -1.32
N THR A 81 7.43 -1.94 -1.09
CA THR A 81 7.85 -0.53 -1.19
C THR A 81 8.82 -0.36 -2.34
N LEU A 82 8.79 0.82 -2.97
CA LEU A 82 9.74 1.17 -4.02
C LEU A 82 11.01 1.76 -3.40
N SER A 83 12.16 1.41 -3.97
CA SER A 83 13.42 2.11 -3.72
C SER A 83 13.40 3.50 -4.36
N LYS A 84 14.35 4.37 -3.97
CA LYS A 84 14.50 5.71 -4.57
C LYS A 84 14.69 5.68 -6.09
N GLU A 85 15.28 4.62 -6.64
CA GLU A 85 15.44 4.47 -8.08
C GLU A 85 14.13 4.03 -8.75
N GLU A 86 13.39 3.11 -8.11
CA GLU A 86 12.08 2.68 -8.59
C GLU A 86 11.03 3.79 -8.52
N GLU A 87 11.06 4.65 -7.50
CA GLU A 87 10.18 5.84 -7.43
C GLU A 87 10.41 6.76 -8.64
N LYS A 88 11.67 7.04 -9.01
CA LYS A 88 11.98 7.82 -10.23
C LYS A 88 11.51 7.13 -11.50
N LYS A 89 11.50 5.80 -11.54
CA LYS A 89 10.93 5.05 -12.68
C LYS A 89 9.40 5.17 -12.67
N LYS A 90 8.75 5.04 -11.51
CA LYS A 90 7.31 5.22 -11.33
C LYS A 90 6.88 6.61 -11.81
N GLU A 91 7.56 7.68 -11.39
CA GLU A 91 7.27 9.06 -11.83
C GLU A 91 7.24 9.19 -13.36
N LYS A 92 8.30 8.72 -14.03
CA LYS A 92 8.37 8.75 -15.51
C LYS A 92 7.33 7.86 -16.18
N ILE A 93 7.02 6.70 -15.58
CA ILE A 93 5.96 5.82 -16.07
C ILE A 93 4.62 6.54 -15.97
N MET A 94 4.35 7.24 -14.85
CA MET A 94 3.13 8.01 -14.64
C MET A 94 2.99 9.15 -15.66
N GLU A 95 4.05 9.91 -15.92
CA GLU A 95 4.06 10.94 -16.98
C GLU A 95 3.65 10.34 -18.34
N LEU A 96 4.29 9.24 -18.73
CA LEU A 96 3.98 8.52 -19.97
C LEU A 96 2.58 7.88 -19.98
N MET A 97 2.03 7.56 -18.81
CA MET A 97 0.67 7.07 -18.66
C MET A 97 -0.34 8.19 -18.87
N TYR A 98 -0.12 9.38 -18.32
CA TYR A 98 -1.00 10.53 -18.53
C TYR A 98 -1.08 10.94 -20.01
N GLU A 99 0.06 10.95 -20.72
CA GLU A 99 0.09 11.21 -22.17
C GLU A 99 -0.75 10.21 -22.97
N ARG A 100 -0.77 8.94 -22.55
CA ARG A 100 -1.52 7.87 -23.23
C ARG A 100 -2.94 7.71 -22.72
N ALA A 101 -3.28 8.22 -21.53
CA ALA A 101 -4.60 8.09 -20.93
C ALA A 101 -5.68 8.73 -21.82
N CYS A 102 -5.36 9.84 -22.48
CA CYS A 102 -6.24 10.49 -23.45
C CYS A 102 -6.57 9.61 -24.68
N LEU A 103 -5.84 8.51 -24.90
CA LEU A 103 -6.03 7.60 -26.03
C LEU A 103 -6.85 6.36 -25.68
N LYS A 104 -7.18 6.15 -24.39
CA LYS A 104 -8.01 5.03 -23.95
C LYS A 104 -9.46 5.49 -23.82
N GLU A 105 -10.30 5.09 -24.78
CA GLU A 105 -11.76 5.28 -24.70
C GLU A 105 -12.40 4.21 -23.78
N ASP A 106 -13.53 4.54 -23.15
CA ASP A 106 -14.42 3.60 -22.42
C ASP A 106 -13.91 2.94 -21.11
N VAL A 107 -13.33 3.70 -20.17
CA VAL A 107 -13.16 3.21 -18.78
C VAL A 107 -14.46 3.39 -17.99
N LYS A 108 -15.19 2.29 -17.75
CA LYS A 108 -16.50 2.31 -17.07
C LYS A 108 -16.49 1.67 -15.68
N SER A 109 -15.43 0.92 -15.36
CA SER A 109 -15.32 0.18 -14.09
C SER A 109 -13.90 0.22 -13.52
N LYS A 110 -13.77 -0.13 -12.23
CA LYS A 110 -12.45 -0.29 -11.57
C LYS A 110 -11.63 -1.39 -12.24
N GLU A 111 -12.27 -2.46 -12.71
CA GLU A 111 -11.63 -3.55 -13.43
C GLU A 111 -11.07 -3.10 -14.77
N ASP A 112 -11.80 -2.26 -15.52
CA ASP A 112 -11.33 -1.72 -16.79
C ASP A 112 -10.15 -0.77 -16.58
N LEU A 113 -10.20 0.05 -15.52
CA LEU A 113 -9.08 0.92 -15.16
C LEU A 113 -7.82 0.13 -14.80
N LYS A 114 -7.94 -0.97 -14.05
CA LYS A 114 -6.82 -1.88 -13.76
C LYS A 114 -6.22 -2.48 -15.03
N LYS A 115 -7.07 -2.90 -15.98
CA LYS A 115 -6.60 -3.42 -17.28
C LYS A 115 -5.88 -2.34 -18.08
N ALA A 116 -6.44 -1.14 -18.15
CA ALA A 116 -5.83 -0.02 -18.86
C ALA A 116 -4.45 0.36 -18.27
N ILE A 117 -4.34 0.43 -16.94
CA ILE A 117 -3.05 0.65 -16.26
C ILE A 117 -2.04 -0.42 -16.67
N LYS A 118 -2.42 -1.69 -16.62
CA LYS A 118 -1.55 -2.81 -16.97
C LYS A 118 -1.12 -2.79 -18.43
N GLU A 119 -2.02 -2.49 -19.35
CA GLU A 119 -1.73 -2.35 -20.77
C GLU A 119 -0.73 -1.23 -21.03
N ILE A 120 -0.99 -0.03 -20.50
CA ILE A 120 -0.08 1.10 -20.69
C ILE A 120 1.28 0.81 -20.05
N LEU A 121 1.30 0.22 -18.85
CA LEU A 121 2.55 -0.18 -18.20
C LEU A 121 3.37 -1.14 -19.11
N ASN A 122 2.72 -2.09 -19.78
CA ASN A 122 3.38 -2.98 -20.74
C ASN A 122 3.89 -2.26 -22.00
N GLU A 123 3.17 -1.24 -22.47
CA GLU A 123 3.60 -0.44 -23.61
C GLU A 123 4.85 0.40 -23.28
N VAL A 124 4.90 0.99 -22.08
CA VAL A 124 5.94 1.95 -21.67
C VAL A 124 7.16 1.32 -21.01
N THR A 125 7.11 0.04 -20.65
CA THR A 125 8.22 -0.66 -20.00
C THR A 125 8.83 -1.75 -20.87
N VAL A 126 10.10 -2.07 -20.61
CA VAL A 126 10.79 -3.28 -21.10
C VAL A 126 11.36 -4.02 -19.91
N VAL A 127 11.10 -5.33 -19.84
CA VAL A 127 11.64 -6.18 -18.78
C VAL A 127 13.06 -6.61 -19.14
N VAL A 128 14.02 -6.35 -18.25
CA VAL A 128 15.42 -6.73 -18.39
C VAL A 128 15.89 -7.52 -17.16
N ASP A 129 16.79 -8.50 -17.35
CA ASP A 129 17.30 -9.33 -16.23
C ASP A 129 18.19 -8.53 -15.28
N LYS A 130 18.93 -7.55 -15.82
CA LYS A 130 19.71 -6.58 -15.05
C LYS A 130 19.54 -5.20 -15.69
N PRO A 131 19.24 -4.15 -14.92
CA PRO A 131 19.26 -2.80 -15.45
C PRO A 131 20.71 -2.46 -15.81
N GLU A 132 21.05 -2.51 -17.10
CA GLU A 132 22.33 -1.97 -17.54
C GLU A 132 22.27 -0.45 -17.38
N LYS A 133 23.32 0.16 -16.81
CA LYS A 133 23.48 1.61 -16.89
C LYS A 133 23.60 1.95 -18.37
N VAL A 134 22.51 2.38 -18.99
CA VAL A 134 22.46 2.79 -20.40
C VAL A 134 23.64 3.73 -20.65
N LYS A 135 24.69 3.22 -21.31
CA LYS A 135 25.71 4.09 -21.90
C LYS A 135 24.95 4.93 -22.89
N LYS A 136 24.97 6.26 -22.74
CA LYS A 136 24.41 7.23 -23.70
C LYS A 136 25.11 7.06 -25.05
N GLY A 137 24.73 6.01 -25.79
CA GLY A 137 25.17 5.73 -27.13
C GLY A 137 24.35 6.58 -28.09
N PHE A 138 25.06 7.23 -29.00
CA PHE A 138 24.60 8.21 -29.99
C PHE A 138 23.50 7.71 -30.98
N PHE A 139 22.97 6.50 -30.80
CA PHE A 139 22.00 5.83 -31.69
C PHE A 139 20.53 5.89 -31.19
N GLY A 140 20.24 6.51 -30.05
CA GLY A 140 18.93 6.46 -29.37
C GLY A 140 17.82 7.35 -29.94
N ARG A 141 17.94 7.93 -31.14
CA ARG A 141 17.04 8.99 -31.62
C ARG A 141 15.69 8.52 -32.21
N PHE A 142 15.46 7.20 -32.33
CA PHE A 142 14.30 6.65 -33.07
C PHE A 142 13.49 5.56 -32.35
N ARG A 143 13.74 5.28 -31.06
CA ARG A 143 12.84 4.44 -30.25
C ARG A 143 12.13 5.31 -29.23
N PRO A 144 10.78 5.25 -29.10
CA PRO A 144 10.12 5.80 -27.93
C PRO A 144 10.77 5.14 -26.71
N SER A 145 11.29 5.96 -25.80
CA SER A 145 12.14 5.57 -24.69
C SER A 145 11.36 4.76 -23.66
N LYS A 146 11.19 3.46 -23.92
CA LYS A 146 10.64 2.56 -22.93
C LYS A 146 11.56 2.50 -21.72
N ILE A 147 10.96 2.38 -20.56
CA ILE A 147 11.65 2.38 -19.27
C ILE A 147 12.05 0.94 -18.94
N GLU A 148 13.34 0.72 -18.71
CA GLU A 148 13.87 -0.57 -18.31
C GLU A 148 13.57 -0.86 -16.85
N VAL A 149 12.94 -2.01 -16.61
CA VAL A 149 12.56 -2.50 -15.28
C VAL A 149 12.91 -3.98 -15.17
N THR A 150 13.28 -4.46 -13.99
CA THR A 150 13.25 -5.90 -13.74
C THR A 150 11.81 -6.37 -13.58
N ARG A 151 11.59 -7.68 -13.62
CA ARG A 151 10.25 -8.25 -13.38
C ARG A 151 9.70 -7.83 -12.03
N GLU A 152 10.50 -7.93 -10.97
CA GLU A 152 10.06 -7.58 -9.62
C GLU A 152 9.82 -6.08 -9.46
N GLU A 153 10.67 -5.23 -10.07
CA GLU A 153 10.46 -3.78 -10.08
C GLU A 153 9.13 -3.43 -10.75
N LYS A 154 8.84 -4.07 -11.90
CA LYS A 154 7.59 -3.87 -12.62
C LYS A 154 6.38 -4.29 -11.79
N GLU A 155 6.43 -5.45 -11.15
CA GLU A 155 5.34 -5.94 -10.29
C GLU A 155 5.10 -5.01 -9.09
N ARG A 156 6.16 -4.47 -8.47
CA ARG A 156 6.02 -3.47 -7.39
C ARG A 156 5.46 -2.14 -7.89
N ILE A 157 5.95 -1.64 -9.03
CA ILE A 157 5.44 -0.40 -9.63
C ILE A 157 3.97 -0.54 -10.05
N GLU A 158 3.60 -1.66 -10.69
CA GLU A 158 2.21 -1.98 -11.05
C GLU A 158 1.31 -1.97 -9.81
N TYR A 159 1.75 -2.62 -8.72
CA TYR A 159 1.04 -2.64 -7.45
C TYR A 159 0.85 -1.23 -6.89
N THR A 160 1.92 -0.42 -6.80
CA THR A 160 1.85 0.94 -6.25
C THR A 160 0.94 1.84 -7.11
N ILE A 161 1.09 1.85 -8.43
CA ILE A 161 0.24 2.66 -9.32
C ILE A 161 -1.23 2.23 -9.21
N THR A 162 -1.49 0.93 -9.21
CA THR A 162 -2.86 0.40 -9.09
C THR A 162 -3.48 0.76 -7.73
N LYS A 163 -2.68 0.70 -6.66
CA LYS A 163 -3.09 1.09 -5.30
C LYS A 163 -3.48 2.57 -5.24
N ASP A 164 -2.68 3.43 -5.83
CA ASP A 164 -2.85 4.88 -5.78
C ASP A 164 -4.04 5.34 -6.64
N ILE A 165 -4.13 4.85 -7.89
CA ILE A 165 -5.16 5.28 -8.86
C ILE A 165 -6.51 4.60 -8.59
N VAL A 166 -6.53 3.27 -8.42
CA VAL A 166 -7.78 2.49 -8.36
C VAL A 166 -8.20 2.17 -6.92
N GLY A 167 -7.22 1.95 -6.05
CA GLY A 167 -7.44 1.67 -4.64
C GLY A 167 -7.64 2.93 -3.78
N GLY A 168 -7.57 2.73 -2.48
CA GLY A 168 -7.57 3.78 -1.46
C GLY A 168 -6.22 4.46 -1.24
N GLY A 169 -5.24 4.25 -2.13
CA GLY A 169 -3.90 4.83 -2.03
C GLY A 169 -3.24 4.53 -0.67
N PRO A 170 -2.90 5.55 0.14
CA PRO A 170 -2.28 5.35 1.45
C PRO A 170 -3.18 4.61 2.45
N LEU A 171 -4.50 4.59 2.25
CA LEU A 171 -5.45 3.93 3.15
C LEU A 171 -5.79 2.49 2.73
N GLU A 172 -5.28 2.01 1.58
CA GLU A 172 -5.64 0.71 1.02
C GLU A 172 -5.39 -0.45 2.00
N SER A 173 -4.28 -0.41 2.76
CA SER A 173 -3.97 -1.44 3.74
C SER A 173 -5.02 -1.56 4.83
N PHE A 174 -5.60 -0.43 5.26
CA PHE A 174 -6.62 -0.38 6.31
C PHE A 174 -7.97 -0.84 5.78
N ILE A 175 -8.36 -0.37 4.59
CA ILE A 175 -9.62 -0.76 3.93
C ILE A 175 -9.67 -2.27 3.67
N ARG A 176 -8.51 -2.90 3.42
CA ARG A 176 -8.41 -4.34 3.19
C ARG A 176 -8.45 -5.19 4.47
N ASP A 177 -8.25 -4.57 5.62
CA ASP A 177 -8.12 -5.27 6.89
C ASP A 177 -9.49 -5.40 7.58
N PRO A 178 -10.04 -6.62 7.71
CA PRO A 178 -11.36 -6.82 8.33
C PRO A 178 -11.38 -6.55 9.83
N TYR A 179 -10.22 -6.32 10.47
CA TYR A 179 -10.11 -6.02 11.89
C TYR A 179 -10.13 -4.52 12.22
N ILE A 180 -10.19 -3.64 11.22
CA ILE A 180 -10.34 -2.21 11.43
C ILE A 180 -11.82 -1.86 11.61
N GLU A 181 -12.11 -0.99 12.57
CA GLU A 181 -13.42 -0.39 12.79
C GLU A 181 -13.43 1.05 12.29
N ASP A 182 -12.49 1.87 12.79
CA ASP A 182 -12.38 3.28 12.44
C ASP A 182 -10.97 3.65 11.96
N VAL A 183 -10.90 4.63 11.07
CA VAL A 183 -9.65 5.23 10.56
C VAL A 183 -9.67 6.73 10.86
N HIS A 184 -8.70 7.20 11.63
CA HIS A 184 -8.56 8.61 12.01
C HIS A 184 -7.33 9.21 11.32
N VAL A 185 -7.58 10.13 10.39
CA VAL A 185 -6.53 10.77 9.60
C VAL A 185 -6.38 12.23 10.05
N ILE A 186 -5.20 12.56 10.56
CA ILE A 186 -4.76 13.93 10.79
C ILE A 186 -3.48 14.10 9.98
N THR A 187 -3.48 15.00 9.00
CA THR A 187 -2.35 15.19 8.09
C THR A 187 -1.16 15.83 8.81
N GLY A 188 0.05 15.33 8.56
CA GLY A 188 1.26 15.65 9.33
C GLY A 188 1.40 14.87 10.63
N GLU A 189 0.53 13.87 10.84
CA GLU A 189 0.64 12.91 11.94
C GLU A 189 0.50 11.48 11.42
N LYS A 190 0.94 10.51 12.23
CA LYS A 190 0.66 9.10 11.97
C LYS A 190 -0.84 8.85 12.08
N ILE A 191 -1.38 8.10 11.13
CA ILE A 191 -2.79 7.71 11.13
C ILE A 191 -3.04 6.82 12.35
N HIS A 192 -4.17 7.02 13.02
CA HIS A 192 -4.62 6.19 14.13
C HIS A 192 -5.82 5.35 13.71
N LEU A 193 -5.90 4.12 14.18
CA LEU A 193 -7.01 3.21 13.88
C LEU A 193 -7.68 2.74 15.15
N VAL A 194 -8.95 2.40 15.08
CA VAL A 194 -9.62 1.56 16.08
C VAL A 194 -9.61 0.12 15.55
N HIS A 195 -8.88 -0.76 16.22
CA HIS A 195 -8.71 -2.15 15.85
C HIS A 195 -9.53 -3.07 16.78
N LYS A 196 -10.35 -3.97 16.21
CA LYS A 196 -11.30 -4.85 16.94
C LYS A 196 -10.71 -5.63 18.12
N MET A 197 -9.42 -5.97 18.03
CA MET A 197 -8.71 -6.73 19.07
C MET A 197 -7.81 -5.87 19.96
N PHE A 198 -7.32 -4.74 19.45
CA PHE A 198 -6.19 -4.01 20.03
C PHE A 198 -6.53 -2.55 20.38
N GLU A 199 -7.80 -2.18 20.22
CA GLU A 199 -8.33 -0.83 20.46
C GLU A 199 -7.58 0.21 19.62
N MET A 200 -7.29 1.39 20.18
CA MET A 200 -6.58 2.44 19.47
C MET A 200 -5.12 2.06 19.19
N VAL A 201 -4.73 2.07 17.92
CA VAL A 201 -3.37 1.79 17.45
C VAL A 201 -2.82 2.93 16.60
N ARG A 202 -1.53 3.24 16.74
CA ARG A 202 -0.80 4.18 15.87
C ARG A 202 -0.22 3.43 14.69
N THR A 203 -0.27 3.99 13.49
CA THR A 203 0.22 3.31 12.28
C THR A 203 1.60 3.80 11.84
N ASN A 204 2.25 3.07 10.93
CA ASN A 204 3.45 3.52 10.24
C ASN A 204 3.18 4.46 9.04
N ILE A 205 1.92 4.78 8.75
CA ILE A 205 1.51 5.58 7.59
C ILE A 205 1.16 7.00 8.05
N GLU A 206 1.58 7.97 7.25
CA GLU A 206 1.32 9.39 7.44
C GLU A 206 0.96 9.99 6.10
N ILE A 207 -0.01 10.89 6.12
CA ILE A 207 -0.30 11.75 4.99
C ILE A 207 0.38 13.08 5.31
N GLU A 208 1.35 13.44 4.49
CA GLU A 208 2.13 14.66 4.67
C GLU A 208 1.20 15.89 4.67
N LYS A 209 1.55 16.89 5.49
CA LYS A 209 0.73 18.08 5.67
C LYS A 209 0.61 18.93 4.41
N ASP A 210 1.65 18.94 3.58
CA ASP A 210 1.66 19.66 2.29
C ASP A 210 0.73 19.02 1.26
N TRP A 211 0.51 17.70 1.34
CA TRP A 211 -0.40 16.96 0.48
C TRP A 211 -1.86 16.97 0.97
N ALA A 212 -2.13 17.55 2.13
CA ALA A 212 -3.45 17.52 2.77
C ALA A 212 -4.61 17.95 1.86
N TYR A 213 -4.46 19.10 1.18
CA TYR A 213 -5.50 19.63 0.29
C TYR A 213 -5.79 18.68 -0.88
N THR A 214 -4.73 18.23 -1.56
CA THR A 214 -4.85 17.29 -2.69
C THR A 214 -5.44 15.96 -2.24
N PHE A 215 -4.98 15.41 -1.12
CA PHE A 215 -5.52 14.18 -0.55
C PHE A 215 -7.02 14.31 -0.26
N SER A 216 -7.45 15.39 0.41
CA SER A 216 -8.86 15.65 0.69
C SER A 216 -9.69 15.75 -0.58
N GLN A 217 -9.21 16.46 -1.62
CA GLN A 217 -9.90 16.53 -2.91
C GLN A 217 -10.03 15.16 -3.58
N GLU A 218 -8.90 14.47 -3.80
CA GLU A 218 -8.88 13.14 -4.44
C GLU A 218 -9.76 12.14 -3.69
N PHE A 219 -9.72 12.14 -2.36
CA PHE A 219 -10.52 11.25 -1.54
C PHE A 219 -12.01 11.62 -1.62
N SER A 220 -12.35 12.91 -1.53
CA SER A 220 -13.73 13.41 -1.63
C SER A 220 -14.38 13.11 -2.99
N GLU A 221 -13.61 13.17 -4.08
CA GLU A 221 -14.05 12.76 -5.42
C GLU A 221 -14.30 11.26 -5.48
N LYS A 222 -13.41 10.43 -4.90
CA LYS A 222 -13.58 8.96 -4.85
C LYS A 222 -14.84 8.53 -4.10
N ILE A 223 -15.29 9.30 -3.11
CA ILE A 223 -16.53 9.04 -2.36
C ILE A 223 -17.77 9.72 -2.96
N GLY A 224 -17.61 10.49 -4.04
CA GLY A 224 -18.70 11.16 -4.75
C GLY A 224 -19.24 12.42 -4.07
N SER A 225 -18.48 13.02 -3.15
CA SER A 225 -18.87 14.19 -2.37
C SER A 225 -17.71 15.21 -2.36
N PRO A 226 -17.41 15.86 -3.50
CA PRO A 226 -16.19 16.66 -3.65
C PRO A 226 -16.17 17.87 -2.72
N VAL A 227 -15.04 18.09 -2.03
CA VAL A 227 -14.83 19.28 -1.19
C VAL A 227 -14.27 20.46 -2.00
N SER A 228 -14.58 21.67 -1.54
CA SER A 228 -14.04 22.91 -2.11
C SER A 228 -13.79 23.94 -1.00
N GLU A 229 -13.15 25.06 -1.31
CA GLU A 229 -12.98 26.15 -0.33
C GLU A 229 -14.33 26.68 0.19
N GLY A 230 -15.38 26.68 -0.66
CA GLY A 230 -16.73 27.09 -0.26
C GLY A 230 -17.52 26.02 0.50
N GLN A 231 -17.11 24.75 0.39
CA GLN A 231 -17.71 23.61 1.09
C GLN A 231 -16.61 22.65 1.55
N PRO A 232 -15.93 22.96 2.68
CA PRO A 232 -14.76 22.23 3.13
C PRO A 232 -15.09 20.93 3.87
N ILE A 233 -16.37 20.68 4.17
CA ILE A 233 -16.84 19.49 4.89
C ILE A 233 -17.65 18.65 3.90
N ALA A 234 -17.36 17.35 3.85
CA ALA A 234 -18.09 16.39 3.06
C ALA A 234 -18.36 15.13 3.87
N ASP A 235 -19.60 14.67 3.82
CA ASP A 235 -19.96 13.35 4.32
C ASP A 235 -20.19 12.41 3.14
N GLY A 236 -19.84 11.14 3.31
CA GLY A 236 -20.00 10.15 2.25
C GLY A 236 -20.08 8.72 2.74
N THR A 237 -20.21 7.81 1.79
CA THR A 237 -20.19 6.37 2.04
C THR A 237 -19.28 5.70 1.01
N LEU A 238 -18.35 4.89 1.49
CA LEU A 238 -17.46 4.10 0.65
C LEU A 238 -18.22 2.94 -0.02
N PRO A 239 -17.72 2.36 -1.12
CA PRO A 239 -18.38 1.25 -1.82
C PRO A 239 -18.65 -0.01 -0.98
N ASP A 240 -17.92 -0.17 0.13
CA ASP A 240 -18.11 -1.25 1.11
C ASP A 240 -19.17 -0.93 2.19
N GLY A 241 -19.75 0.27 2.17
CA GLY A 241 -20.76 0.74 3.12
C GLY A 241 -20.18 1.51 4.31
N SER A 242 -18.86 1.65 4.41
CA SER A 242 -18.20 2.42 5.47
C SER A 242 -18.54 3.90 5.35
N ARG A 243 -18.75 4.59 6.48
CA ARG A 243 -19.05 6.03 6.51
C ARG A 243 -17.75 6.83 6.57
N VAL A 244 -17.78 8.03 6.00
CA VAL A 244 -16.64 8.95 6.06
C VAL A 244 -17.10 10.40 6.21
N ASN A 245 -16.26 11.17 6.91
CA ASN A 245 -16.34 12.62 7.13
C ASN A 245 -14.93 13.21 6.94
#